data_AF-A0A6A5AR19-F1
#
_entry.id   AF-A0A6A5AR19-F1
#
_cell.length_a   1.000
_cell.length_b   1.000
_cell.length_c   1.000
_cell.angle_alpha   90.00
_cell.angle_beta   90.00
_cell.angle_gamma   90.00
#
_symmetry.space_group_name_H-M   'P 1'
#
loop_
_entity.id
_entity.type
_entity.pdbx_description
1 polymer ?
#
loop_
_entity_poly.entity_id
_entity_poly.type
_entity_poly.pdbx_seq_one_letter_code
_entity_poly.pdbx_strand_id
1 'polypeptide(L)'
;MGIIVLVLALLLTMVVSFLFLAFFSYAPVLCACCVGILYVIGLYLGFESKAWHHAQEFENRFWTVMAFLFSTALFYSKDSPFAIGRYSTSLGCVLVIAFTLAVQFLDRHIHREQLANQGRITRPQLTKDINTAHTKTSIIAQCVASVDPIYLPSTINLIVNGEQVKGQEQRVLDILMKAEKTELNYILGHIQLALLFYKVKDPCRTHICQLLCETRVMELTVNSRAIVLDALMLMKLTAHAKGELWAKNILLRTTGDDLSIVHSIMITSW
;
A
#
# COMPACT_ATOMS: atom_id res chain seq x y z
N MET A 1 -36.49 -6.22 22.20
CA MET A 1 -35.37 -5.76 21.35
C MET A 1 -35.06 -6.72 20.20
N GLY A 2 -34.88 -8.03 20.41
CA GLY A 2 -34.52 -8.97 19.32
C GLY A 2 -35.53 -9.11 18.17
N ILE A 3 -36.83 -9.18 18.45
CA ILE A 3 -37.87 -9.35 17.40
C ILE A 3 -38.00 -8.10 16.53
N ILE A 4 -37.91 -6.90 17.12
CA ILE A 4 -38.00 -5.64 16.38
C ILE A 4 -36.81 -5.48 15.43
N VAL A 5 -35.59 -5.82 15.89
CA VAL A 5 -34.38 -5.81 15.07
C VAL A 5 -34.47 -6.85 13.94
N LEU A 6 -35.00 -8.05 14.23
CA LEU A 6 -35.22 -9.08 13.22
C LEU A 6 -36.20 -8.60 12.13
N VAL A 7 -37.33 -8.01 12.52
CA VAL A 7 -38.34 -7.48 11.58
C VAL A 7 -37.76 -6.33 10.74
N LEU A 8 -37.00 -5.42 11.34
CA LEU A 8 -36.31 -4.34 10.62
C LEU A 8 -35.29 -4.87 9.63
N ALA A 9 -34.50 -5.88 10.01
CA ALA A 9 -33.54 -6.52 9.11
C ALA A 9 -34.23 -7.21 7.93
N LEU A 10 -35.37 -7.88 8.17
CA LEU A 10 -36.14 -8.58 7.15
C LEU A 10 -36.82 -7.60 6.18
N LEU A 11 -37.35 -6.49 6.69
CA LEU A 11 -37.88 -5.41 5.85
C LEU A 11 -36.77 -4.77 5.00
N LEU A 12 -35.61 -4.52 5.59
CA LEU A 12 -34.47 -3.97 4.86
C LEU A 12 -34.00 -4.91 3.75
N THR A 13 -33.88 -6.21 4.01
CA THR A 13 -33.49 -7.18 2.98
C THR A 13 -34.54 -7.26 1.89
N MET A 14 -35.84 -7.26 2.22
CA MET A 14 -36.91 -7.22 1.21
C MET A 14 -36.83 -5.96 0.33
N VAL A 15 -36.62 -4.78 0.92
CA VAL A 15 -36.47 -3.52 0.16
C VAL A 15 -35.27 -3.60 -0.77
N VAL A 16 -34.12 -4.08 -0.29
CA VAL A 16 -32.91 -4.24 -1.12
C VAL A 16 -33.15 -5.24 -2.24
N SER A 17 -33.79 -6.38 -1.96
CA SER A 17 -34.13 -7.38 -2.97
C SER A 17 -35.10 -6.86 -4.03
N PHE A 18 -36.13 -6.10 -3.64
CA PHE A 18 -37.07 -5.51 -4.60
C PHE A 18 -36.44 -4.42 -5.44
N LEU A 19 -35.58 -3.56 -4.86
CA LEU A 19 -34.80 -2.60 -5.63
C LEU A 19 -33.90 -3.31 -6.63
N PHE A 20 -33.20 -4.36 -6.20
CA PHE A 20 -32.36 -5.15 -7.10
C PHE A 20 -33.16 -5.78 -8.24
N LEU A 21 -34.32 -6.39 -7.96
CA LEU A 21 -35.21 -6.95 -8.98
C LEU A 21 -35.75 -5.89 -9.94
N ALA A 22 -36.08 -4.69 -9.44
CA ALA A 22 -36.50 -3.57 -10.27
C ALA A 22 -35.37 -3.13 -11.23
N PHE A 23 -34.14 -2.96 -10.73
CA PHE A 23 -32.98 -2.68 -11.58
C PHE A 23 -32.69 -3.81 -12.56
N PHE A 24 -32.81 -5.07 -12.14
CA PHE A 24 -32.61 -6.23 -13.00
C PHE A 24 -33.64 -6.30 -14.13
N SER A 25 -34.89 -5.87 -13.89
CA SER A 25 -35.92 -5.80 -14.92
C SER A 25 -35.61 -4.76 -16.00
N TYR A 26 -34.94 -3.67 -15.63
CA TYR A 26 -34.61 -2.56 -16.54
C TYR A 26 -33.26 -2.74 -17.23
N ALA A 27 -32.24 -3.19 -16.50
CA ALA A 27 -30.86 -3.36 -16.96
C ALA A 27 -30.29 -4.74 -16.56
N PRO A 28 -30.81 -5.84 -17.14
CA PRO A 28 -30.44 -7.21 -16.77
C PRO A 28 -28.96 -7.54 -17.01
N VAL A 29 -28.37 -7.06 -18.11
CA VAL A 29 -26.97 -7.34 -18.48
C VAL A 29 -26.03 -6.60 -17.54
N LEU A 30 -26.24 -5.30 -17.32
CA LEU A 30 -25.44 -4.52 -16.37
C LEU A 30 -25.54 -5.12 -14.96
N CYS A 31 -26.75 -5.47 -14.50
CA CYS A 31 -26.94 -6.09 -13.19
C CYS A 31 -26.22 -7.43 -13.07
N ALA A 32 -26.30 -8.30 -14.10
CA ALA A 32 -25.58 -9.56 -14.11
C ALA A 32 -24.05 -9.36 -14.05
N CYS A 33 -23.51 -8.38 -14.80
CA CYS A 33 -22.10 -8.02 -14.73
C CYS A 33 -21.71 -7.52 -13.33
N CYS A 34 -22.51 -6.65 -12.72
CA CYS A 34 -22.27 -6.16 -11.36
C CYS A 34 -22.30 -7.29 -10.32
N VAL A 35 -23.26 -8.22 -10.42
CA VAL A 35 -23.30 -9.40 -9.54
C VAL A 35 -22.06 -10.28 -9.74
N GLY A 36 -21.62 -10.52 -10.98
CA GLY A 36 -20.40 -11.26 -11.26
C GLY A 36 -19.15 -10.59 -10.69
N ILE A 37 -19.04 -9.26 -10.82
CA ILE A 37 -17.96 -8.45 -10.24
C ILE A 37 -17.99 -8.55 -8.71
N LEU A 38 -19.15 -8.38 -8.08
CA LEU A 38 -19.32 -8.50 -6.63
C LEU A 38 -19.02 -9.91 -6.13
N TYR A 39 -19.38 -10.94 -6.89
CA TYR A 39 -19.05 -12.32 -6.57
C TYR A 39 -17.54 -12.56 -6.59
N VAL A 40 -16.83 -12.05 -7.61
CA VAL A 40 -15.36 -12.15 -7.67
C VAL A 40 -14.71 -11.36 -6.53
N ILE A 41 -15.21 -10.18 -6.19
CA ILE A 41 -14.75 -9.42 -5.00
C ILE A 41 -15.00 -10.22 -3.72
N GLY A 42 -16.19 -10.81 -3.57
CA GLY A 42 -16.54 -11.64 -2.42
C GLY A 42 -15.65 -12.88 -2.28
N LEU A 43 -15.32 -13.54 -3.40
CA LEU A 43 -14.34 -14.62 -3.41
C LEU A 43 -12.95 -14.12 -3.02
N TYR A 44 -12.52 -12.98 -3.58
CA TYR A 44 -11.23 -12.37 -3.23
C TYR A 44 -11.16 -12.11 -1.71
N LEU A 45 -12.15 -11.40 -1.14
CA LEU A 45 -12.21 -11.13 0.29
C LEU A 45 -12.33 -12.40 1.14
N GLY A 46 -13.08 -13.41 0.67
CA GLY A 46 -13.25 -14.69 1.36
C GLY A 46 -11.99 -15.56 1.40
N PHE A 47 -10.97 -15.26 0.59
CA PHE A 47 -9.70 -15.98 0.53
C PHE A 47 -8.50 -15.16 1.04
N GLU A 48 -8.73 -14.23 1.96
CA GLU A 48 -7.72 -13.34 2.55
C GLU A 48 -6.48 -14.07 3.09
N SER A 49 -6.63 -15.31 3.57
CA SER A 49 -5.54 -16.13 4.11
C SER A 49 -4.58 -16.70 3.06
N LYS A 50 -4.85 -16.52 1.75
CA LYS A 50 -3.97 -17.02 0.68
C LYS A 50 -2.86 -16.03 0.36
N ALA A 51 -1.74 -16.56 -0.14
CA ALA A 51 -0.54 -15.81 -0.51
C ALA A 51 -0.77 -14.62 -1.46
N TRP A 52 -1.90 -14.60 -2.18
CA TRP A 52 -2.25 -13.58 -3.15
C TRP A 52 -2.61 -12.24 -2.50
N HIS A 53 -2.99 -12.23 -1.21
CA HIS A 53 -3.25 -11.00 -0.44
C HIS A 53 -1.99 -10.43 0.24
N HIS A 54 -0.91 -11.22 0.29
CA HIS A 54 0.32 -10.79 0.95
C HIS A 54 1.11 -9.81 0.07
N ALA A 55 1.09 -9.98 -1.26
CA ALA A 55 1.76 -9.05 -2.16
C ALA A 55 0.85 -7.84 -2.47
N GLN A 56 1.21 -6.66 -1.97
CA GLN A 56 0.50 -5.41 -2.26
C GLN A 56 0.37 -5.11 -3.77
N GLU A 57 1.34 -5.56 -4.57
CA GLU A 57 1.28 -5.40 -6.03
C GLU A 57 0.14 -6.20 -6.68
N PHE A 58 -0.23 -7.34 -6.09
CA PHE A 58 -1.33 -8.16 -6.59
C PHE A 58 -2.67 -7.50 -6.30
N GLU A 59 -2.84 -6.96 -5.09
CA GLU A 59 -4.03 -6.20 -4.69
C GLU A 59 -4.26 -5.00 -5.62
N ASN A 60 -3.22 -4.20 -5.89
CA ASN A 60 -3.31 -3.07 -6.82
C ASN A 60 -3.70 -3.51 -8.25
N ARG A 61 -3.16 -4.64 -8.73
CA ARG A 61 -3.51 -5.20 -10.04
C ARG A 61 -4.96 -5.70 -10.06
N PHE A 62 -5.40 -6.38 -9.01
CA PHE A 62 -6.76 -6.87 -8.86
C PHE A 62 -7.76 -5.72 -8.96
N TRP A 63 -7.60 -4.66 -8.16
CA TRP A 63 -8.49 -3.50 -8.18
C TRP A 63 -8.50 -2.77 -9.53
N THR A 64 -7.35 -2.70 -10.21
CA THR A 64 -7.27 -2.15 -11.57
C THR A 64 -8.08 -2.98 -12.57
N VAL A 65 -8.00 -4.31 -12.49
CA VAL A 65 -8.79 -5.21 -13.36
C VAL A 65 -10.28 -5.09 -13.06
N MET A 66 -10.68 -5.00 -11.78
CA MET A 66 -12.09 -4.81 -11.42
C MET A 66 -12.63 -3.48 -11.91
N ALA A 67 -11.85 -2.39 -11.84
CA ALA A 67 -12.22 -1.09 -12.39
C ALA A 67 -12.37 -1.12 -13.92
N PHE A 68 -11.48 -1.85 -14.61
CA PHE A 68 -11.58 -2.06 -16.05
C PHE A 68 -12.84 -2.84 -16.45
N LEU A 69 -13.13 -3.95 -15.76
CA LEU A 69 -14.32 -4.76 -16.02
C LEU A 69 -15.61 -3.97 -15.74
N PHE A 70 -15.63 -3.23 -14.63
CA PHE A 70 -16.77 -2.39 -14.25
C PHE A 70 -17.01 -1.27 -15.26
N SER A 71 -15.98 -0.52 -15.64
CA SER A 71 -16.12 0.55 -16.65
C SER A 71 -16.50 0.01 -18.02
N THR A 72 -16.00 -1.16 -18.40
CA THR A 72 -16.42 -1.84 -19.64
C THR A 72 -17.90 -2.17 -19.58
N ALA A 73 -18.38 -2.78 -18.48
CA ALA A 73 -19.81 -3.04 -18.29
C ALA A 73 -20.63 -1.74 -18.31
N LEU A 74 -20.12 -0.66 -17.71
CA LEU A 74 -20.81 0.63 -17.66
C LEU A 74 -20.92 1.30 -19.04
N PHE A 75 -19.88 1.29 -19.86
CA PHE A 75 -19.88 2.02 -21.13
C PHE A 75 -20.32 1.21 -22.34
N TYR A 76 -20.29 -0.13 -22.27
CA TYR A 76 -20.62 -1.01 -23.40
C TYR A 76 -21.89 -1.87 -23.20
N SER A 77 -22.43 -2.01 -21.99
CA SER A 77 -23.70 -2.75 -21.82
C SER A 77 -24.84 -1.97 -22.46
N LYS A 78 -25.65 -2.66 -23.27
CA LYS A 78 -26.73 -2.07 -24.08
C LYS A 78 -27.80 -1.36 -23.23
N ASP A 79 -28.00 -1.85 -22.03
CA ASP A 79 -28.98 -1.44 -21.05
C ASP A 79 -28.39 -0.53 -19.96
N SER A 80 -27.12 -0.16 -20.07
CA SER A 80 -26.50 0.83 -19.19
C SER A 80 -26.99 2.24 -19.51
N PRO A 81 -27.21 3.08 -18.48
CA PRO A 81 -27.52 4.50 -18.69
C PRO A 81 -26.39 5.27 -19.41
N PHE A 82 -25.16 4.75 -19.40
CA PHE A 82 -23.98 5.36 -19.99
C PHE A 82 -23.47 4.63 -21.23
N ALA A 83 -24.30 3.90 -21.98
CA ALA A 83 -23.92 3.04 -23.12
C ALA A 83 -23.30 3.78 -24.35
N ILE A 84 -22.49 4.79 -24.11
CA ILE A 84 -21.79 5.68 -25.05
C ILE A 84 -20.84 4.88 -25.95
N GLY A 85 -20.20 3.82 -25.43
CA GLY A 85 -19.31 2.95 -26.19
C GLY A 85 -20.00 2.22 -27.35
N ARG A 86 -21.33 2.11 -27.31
CA ARG A 86 -22.14 1.58 -28.42
C ARG A 86 -22.25 2.57 -29.59
N TYR A 87 -22.33 3.86 -29.30
CA TYR A 87 -22.47 4.92 -30.31
C TYR A 87 -21.11 5.31 -30.89
N SER A 88 -20.08 5.32 -30.06
CA SER A 88 -18.70 5.57 -30.48
C SER A 88 -17.76 4.64 -29.72
N THR A 89 -17.29 3.60 -30.41
CA THR A 89 -16.33 2.63 -29.85
C THR A 89 -15.04 3.32 -29.39
N SER A 90 -14.53 4.28 -30.16
CA SER A 90 -13.32 5.02 -29.80
C SER A 90 -13.52 5.82 -28.51
N LEU A 91 -14.64 6.52 -28.38
CA LEU A 91 -14.94 7.30 -27.18
C LEU A 91 -15.22 6.40 -25.96
N GLY A 92 -15.89 5.26 -26.17
CA GLY A 92 -16.06 4.23 -25.15
C GLY A 92 -14.71 3.70 -24.63
N CYS A 93 -13.78 3.38 -25.53
CA CYS A 93 -12.43 2.97 -25.15
C CYS A 93 -11.70 4.05 -24.34
N VAL A 94 -11.76 5.32 -24.77
CA VAL A 94 -11.14 6.44 -24.05
C VAL A 94 -11.71 6.58 -22.64
N LEU A 95 -13.03 6.48 -22.48
CA LEU A 95 -13.69 6.58 -21.18
C LEU A 95 -13.35 5.40 -20.26
N VAL A 96 -13.29 4.17 -20.78
CA VAL A 96 -12.84 2.99 -20.02
C VAL A 96 -11.42 3.19 -19.51
N ILE A 97 -10.50 3.65 -20.37
CA ILE A 97 -9.11 3.91 -19.99
C ILE A 97 -9.05 5.02 -18.95
N ALA A 98 -9.73 6.15 -19.18
CA ALA A 98 -9.74 7.29 -18.27
C ALA A 98 -10.29 6.91 -16.88
N PHE A 99 -11.40 6.17 -16.83
CA PHE A 99 -11.98 5.70 -15.56
C PHE A 99 -11.03 4.73 -14.83
N THR A 100 -10.46 3.77 -15.56
CA THR A 100 -9.52 2.80 -14.97
C THR A 100 -8.28 3.48 -14.40
N LEU A 101 -7.71 4.47 -15.12
CA LEU A 101 -6.59 5.27 -14.65
C LEU A 101 -6.96 6.14 -13.44
N ALA A 102 -8.16 6.72 -13.43
CA ALA A 102 -8.64 7.53 -12.30
C ALA A 102 -8.77 6.69 -11.02
N VAL A 103 -9.36 5.50 -11.11
CA VAL A 103 -9.45 4.57 -9.97
C VAL A 103 -8.06 4.14 -9.50
N GLN A 104 -7.18 3.79 -10.43
CA GLN A 104 -5.80 3.41 -10.11
C GLN A 104 -5.03 4.54 -9.40
N PHE A 105 -5.23 5.78 -9.84
CA PHE A 105 -4.62 6.96 -9.23
C PHE A 105 -5.16 7.19 -7.81
N LEU A 106 -6.48 7.13 -7.64
CA LEU A 106 -7.14 7.34 -6.35
C LEU A 106 -6.71 6.30 -5.33
N ASP A 107 -6.73 5.01 -5.71
CA ASP A 107 -6.30 3.90 -4.88
C ASP A 107 -4.85 4.07 -4.40
N ARG A 108 -3.94 4.39 -5.33
CA ARG A 108 -2.53 4.68 -5.01
C ARG A 108 -2.37 5.89 -4.10
N HIS A 109 -3.18 6.93 -4.28
CA HIS A 109 -3.09 8.13 -3.46
C HIS A 109 -3.52 7.85 -2.02
N ILE A 110 -4.68 7.22 -1.83
CA ILE A 110 -5.21 6.85 -0.51
C ILE A 110 -4.21 5.95 0.23
N HIS A 111 -3.68 4.93 -0.44
CA HIS A 111 -2.74 4.00 0.20
C HIS A 111 -1.43 4.69 0.63
N ARG A 112 -0.91 5.60 -0.21
CA ARG A 112 0.29 6.39 0.14
C ARG A 112 0.03 7.31 1.32
N GLU A 113 -1.14 7.93 1.40
CA GLU A 113 -1.52 8.76 2.55
C GLU A 113 -1.64 7.93 3.83
N GLN A 114 -2.24 6.75 3.76
CA GLN A 114 -2.32 5.82 4.91
C GLN A 114 -0.93 5.45 5.42
N LEU A 115 -0.03 5.00 4.53
CA LEU A 115 1.36 4.66 4.89
C LEU A 115 2.15 5.86 5.41
N ALA A 116 1.90 7.06 4.88
CA ALA A 116 2.52 8.29 5.35
C ALA A 116 2.08 8.68 6.78
N ASN A 117 0.85 8.33 7.15
CA ASN A 117 0.23 8.68 8.42
C ASN A 117 0.45 7.63 9.53
N GLN A 118 0.52 6.34 9.18
CA GLN A 118 0.62 5.23 10.15
C GLN A 118 2.01 5.09 10.81
N GLY A 119 3.08 5.61 10.21
CA GLY A 119 4.45 5.43 10.71
C GLY A 119 4.96 6.46 11.74
N ARG A 120 4.09 7.13 12.52
CA ARG A 120 4.52 8.19 13.46
C ARG A 120 4.76 7.66 14.88
N ILE A 121 5.75 6.80 15.04
CA ILE A 121 6.34 6.53 16.36
C ILE A 121 7.10 7.79 16.83
N THR A 122 6.77 8.29 18.02
CA THR A 122 7.24 9.57 18.57
C THR A 122 8.77 9.67 18.67
N ARG A 123 9.30 10.82 18.23
CA ARG A 123 10.73 11.10 18.04
C ARG A 123 11.43 11.46 19.35
N PRO A 124 12.52 10.78 19.75
CA PRO A 124 13.45 11.38 20.70
C PRO A 124 14.24 12.51 20.02
N GLN A 125 14.24 13.70 20.61
CA GLN A 125 15.13 14.79 20.19
C GLN A 125 16.56 14.44 20.63
N LEU A 126 17.47 14.19 19.70
CA LEU A 126 18.90 14.14 20.00
C LEU A 126 19.65 15.27 19.27
N THR A 127 20.20 16.16 20.10
CA THR A 127 20.99 17.33 19.76
C THR A 127 22.48 16.98 19.73
N LYS A 128 23.12 17.12 18.56
CA LYS A 128 24.47 17.74 18.40
C LYS A 128 24.95 17.85 16.94
N ASP A 129 24.50 16.98 16.02
CA ASP A 129 24.87 17.02 14.59
C ASP A 129 23.65 17.05 13.64
N ILE A 130 22.69 17.92 13.95
CA ILE A 130 21.40 17.99 13.26
C ILE A 130 21.57 18.31 11.76
N ASN A 131 22.51 19.19 11.40
CA ASN A 131 22.56 19.74 10.04
C ASN A 131 22.92 18.69 8.98
N THR A 132 23.90 17.83 9.24
CA THR A 132 24.34 16.80 8.28
C THR A 132 23.29 15.70 8.14
N ALA A 133 22.77 15.20 9.26
CA ALA A 133 21.74 14.15 9.28
C ALA A 133 20.40 14.64 8.69
N HIS A 134 20.02 15.89 8.96
CA HIS A 134 18.86 16.54 8.36
C HIS A 134 19.04 16.71 6.85
N THR A 135 20.23 17.10 6.39
CA THR A 135 20.53 17.19 4.96
C THR A 135 20.38 15.82 4.28
N LYS A 136 20.95 14.75 4.86
CA LYS A 136 20.79 13.38 4.31
C LYS A 136 19.33 12.91 4.31
N THR A 137 18.57 13.26 5.35
CA THR A 137 17.12 12.97 5.41
C THR A 137 16.36 13.67 4.29
N SER A 138 16.65 14.94 4.03
CA SER A 138 16.03 15.71 2.95
C SER A 138 16.39 15.15 1.56
N ILE A 139 17.62 14.70 1.37
CA ILE A 139 18.07 14.02 0.15
C ILE A 139 17.29 12.71 -0.04
N ILE A 140 17.15 11.88 1.01
CA ILE A 140 16.34 10.66 0.92
C ILE A 140 14.90 11.00 0.53
N ALA A 141 14.28 12.01 1.15
CA ALA A 141 12.92 12.42 0.82
C ALA A 141 12.78 12.84 -0.66
N GLN A 142 13.76 13.56 -1.21
CA GLN A 142 13.82 13.94 -2.62
C GLN A 142 14.02 12.73 -3.55
N CYS A 143 14.89 11.79 -3.19
CA CYS A 143 15.07 10.53 -3.92
C CYS A 143 13.76 9.73 -3.95
N VAL A 144 13.08 9.60 -2.81
CA VAL A 144 11.81 8.87 -2.68
C VAL A 144 10.65 9.57 -3.42
N ALA A 145 10.70 10.90 -3.54
CA ALA A 145 9.75 11.64 -4.35
C ALA A 145 9.95 11.41 -5.86
N SER A 146 11.20 11.23 -6.30
CA SER A 146 11.54 11.05 -7.73
C SER A 146 11.42 9.60 -8.23
N VAL A 147 11.59 8.60 -7.35
CA VAL A 147 11.49 7.17 -7.70
C VAL A 147 10.10 6.75 -8.19
N ASP A 148 9.02 7.31 -7.60
CA ASP A 148 7.65 6.88 -7.91
C ASP A 148 6.68 8.08 -8.02
N PRO A 149 6.69 8.80 -9.17
CA PRO A 149 5.77 9.88 -9.44
C PRO A 149 4.32 9.38 -9.45
N ILE A 150 3.43 10.10 -8.76
CA ILE A 150 2.03 9.69 -8.54
C ILE A 150 1.29 9.51 -9.88
N TYR A 151 1.61 10.34 -10.86
CA TYR A 151 0.89 10.43 -12.14
C TYR A 151 1.31 9.38 -13.18
N LEU A 152 2.40 8.65 -12.95
CA LEU A 152 2.83 7.62 -13.89
C LEU A 152 2.60 6.21 -13.30
N PRO A 153 1.96 5.31 -14.04
CA PRO A 153 2.02 3.89 -13.75
C PRO A 153 3.48 3.44 -13.65
N SER A 154 3.78 2.66 -12.62
CA SER A 154 5.15 2.22 -12.28
C SER A 154 5.82 1.44 -13.41
N THR A 155 5.04 0.71 -14.22
CA THR A 155 5.52 0.01 -15.42
C THR A 155 6.03 0.99 -16.48
N ILE A 156 5.28 2.08 -16.73
CA ILE A 156 5.65 3.09 -17.72
C ILE A 156 6.87 3.87 -17.21
N ASN A 157 6.87 4.22 -15.92
CA ASN A 157 8.02 4.91 -15.33
C ASN A 157 9.30 4.07 -15.40
N LEU A 158 9.20 2.75 -15.22
CA LEU A 158 10.35 1.85 -15.35
C LEU A 158 10.89 1.79 -16.78
N ILE A 159 10.01 1.82 -17.79
CA ILE A 159 10.42 1.80 -19.21
C ILE A 159 11.10 3.12 -19.59
N VAL A 160 10.56 4.25 -19.12
CA VAL A 160 11.03 5.59 -19.53
C VAL A 160 12.23 6.07 -18.69
N ASN A 161 12.19 5.88 -17.37
CA ASN A 161 13.14 6.44 -16.40
C ASN A 161 13.85 5.37 -15.58
N GLY A 162 13.90 4.11 -16.04
CA GLY A 162 14.39 2.98 -15.24
C GLY A 162 15.80 3.16 -14.68
N GLU A 163 16.73 3.72 -15.45
CA GLU A 163 18.10 3.98 -14.97
C GLU A 163 18.15 5.06 -13.90
N GLN A 164 17.39 6.14 -14.07
CA GLN A 164 17.31 7.22 -13.09
C GLN A 164 16.70 6.70 -11.78
N VAL A 165 15.61 5.93 -11.87
CA VAL A 165 14.96 5.31 -10.71
C VAL A 165 15.95 4.44 -9.95
N LYS A 166 16.64 3.53 -10.64
CA LYS A 166 17.67 2.66 -10.01
C LYS A 166 18.80 3.47 -9.38
N GLY A 167 19.25 4.55 -10.02
CA GLY A 167 20.26 5.45 -9.47
C GLY A 167 19.82 6.12 -8.17
N GLN A 168 18.55 6.55 -8.07
CA GLN A 168 18.00 7.14 -6.85
C GLN A 168 17.78 6.10 -5.74
N GLU A 169 17.30 4.90 -6.08
CA GLU A 169 17.17 3.78 -5.14
C GLU A 169 18.53 3.42 -4.54
N GLN A 170 19.56 3.26 -5.39
CA GLN A 170 20.92 2.98 -4.95
C GLN A 170 21.49 4.12 -4.09
N ARG A 171 21.20 5.38 -4.43
CA ARG A 171 21.63 6.52 -3.63
C ARG A 171 21.03 6.50 -2.22
N VAL A 172 19.77 6.08 -2.06
CA VAL A 172 19.16 5.90 -0.73
C VAL A 172 19.90 4.81 0.04
N LEU A 173 20.15 3.65 -0.59
CA LEU A 173 20.89 2.56 0.03
C LEU A 173 22.30 3.00 0.47
N ASP A 174 23.02 3.72 -0.39
CA ASP A 174 24.37 4.22 -0.11
C ASP A 174 24.39 5.19 1.07
N ILE A 175 23.39 6.07 1.19
CA ILE A 175 23.24 6.98 2.33
C ILE A 175 23.04 6.18 3.63
N LEU A 176 22.13 5.21 3.62
CA LEU A 176 21.86 4.37 4.80
C LEU A 176 23.06 3.50 5.17
N MET A 177 23.81 3.00 4.18
CA MET A 177 24.99 2.16 4.39
C MET A 177 26.15 2.97 5.00
N LYS A 178 26.38 4.20 4.53
CA LYS A 178 27.50 5.06 4.97
C LYS A 178 27.18 5.94 6.18
N ALA A 179 25.92 6.00 6.63
CA ALA A 179 25.54 6.81 7.78
C ALA A 179 26.20 6.30 9.06
N GLU A 180 26.64 7.21 9.95
CA GLU A 180 27.13 6.84 11.28
C GLU A 180 25.97 6.30 12.15
N LYS A 181 26.26 5.59 13.25
CA LYS A 181 25.24 5.04 14.16
C LYS A 181 24.23 6.09 14.64
N THR A 182 24.69 7.25 15.11
CA THR A 182 23.83 8.35 15.59
C THR A 182 22.96 8.92 14.47
N GLU A 183 23.60 9.14 13.31
CA GLU A 183 22.95 9.65 12.11
C GLU A 183 21.91 8.68 11.53
N LEU A 184 22.20 7.37 11.50
CA LEU A 184 21.27 6.36 11.03
C LEU A 184 19.99 6.34 11.88
N ASN A 185 20.14 6.38 13.20
CA ASN A 185 19.00 6.44 14.11
C ASN A 185 18.19 7.73 13.96
N TYR A 186 18.87 8.86 13.71
CA TYR A 186 18.19 10.11 13.38
C TYR A 186 17.40 10.00 12.08
N ILE A 187 18.03 9.51 10.99
CA ILE A 187 17.40 9.36 9.68
C ILE A 187 16.15 8.48 9.79
N LEU A 188 16.25 7.31 10.43
CA LEU A 188 15.11 6.39 10.59
C LEU A 188 13.95 7.01 11.37
N GLY A 189 14.23 7.86 12.36
CA GLY A 189 13.20 8.62 13.09
C GLY A 189 12.54 9.76 12.29
N HIS A 190 13.11 10.15 11.14
CA HIS A 190 12.67 11.30 10.37
C HIS A 190 12.20 10.97 8.95
N ILE A 191 12.38 9.74 8.47
CA ILE A 191 11.83 9.27 7.19
C ILE A 191 10.58 8.41 7.38
N GLN A 192 9.70 8.39 6.39
CA GLN A 192 8.57 7.45 6.33
C GLN A 192 9.06 6.11 5.77
N LEU A 193 9.59 5.25 6.65
CA LEU A 193 10.26 4.01 6.24
C LEU A 193 9.32 3.03 5.52
N ALA A 194 8.06 2.90 5.96
CA ALA A 194 7.07 2.09 5.26
C ALA A 194 6.82 2.59 3.83
N LEU A 195 6.70 3.91 3.64
CA LEU A 195 6.55 4.52 2.31
C LEU A 195 7.80 4.32 1.45
N LEU A 196 9.00 4.34 2.04
CA LEU A 196 10.24 4.01 1.34
C LEU A 196 10.19 2.56 0.81
N PHE A 197 9.84 1.59 1.67
CA PHE A 197 9.72 0.18 1.27
C PHE A 197 8.61 -0.07 0.24
N TYR A 198 7.54 0.74 0.26
CA TYR A 198 6.48 0.68 -0.74
C TYR A 198 6.97 1.13 -2.12
N LYS A 199 7.73 2.24 -2.17
CA LYS A 199 8.18 2.88 -3.41
C LYS A 199 9.40 2.22 -4.03
N VAL A 200 10.38 1.81 -3.21
CA VAL A 200 11.60 1.15 -3.70
C VAL A 200 11.28 -0.29 -4.12
N LYS A 201 11.73 -0.69 -5.30
CA LYS A 201 11.49 -2.03 -5.84
C LYS A 201 12.66 -2.99 -5.58
N ASP A 202 12.38 -4.27 -5.73
CA ASP A 202 13.42 -5.30 -5.61
C ASP A 202 14.38 -5.22 -6.82
N PRO A 203 15.69 -5.45 -6.61
CA PRO A 203 16.31 -6.00 -5.40
C PRO A 203 16.74 -4.95 -4.36
N CYS A 204 16.68 -3.64 -4.64
CA CYS A 204 17.21 -2.60 -3.74
C CYS A 204 16.51 -2.62 -2.37
N ARG A 205 15.19 -2.76 -2.36
CA ARG A 205 14.40 -2.90 -1.13
C ARG A 205 14.89 -4.06 -0.24
N THR A 206 15.15 -5.23 -0.82
CA THR A 206 15.70 -6.37 -0.08
C THR A 206 17.06 -6.05 0.56
N HIS A 207 17.92 -5.28 -0.11
CA HIS A 207 19.22 -4.87 0.45
C HIS A 207 19.05 -3.89 1.60
N ILE A 208 18.12 -2.94 1.50
CA ILE A 208 17.81 -2.02 2.60
C ILE A 208 17.29 -2.81 3.81
N CYS A 209 16.38 -3.77 3.61
CA CYS A 209 15.90 -4.63 4.69
C CYS A 209 17.01 -5.46 5.32
N GLN A 210 17.90 -6.08 4.53
CA GLN A 210 19.05 -6.83 5.05
C GLN A 210 20.00 -5.93 5.86
N LEU A 211 20.29 -4.72 5.36
CA LEU A 211 21.14 -3.76 6.06
C LEU A 211 20.56 -3.42 7.44
N LEU A 212 19.27 -3.12 7.53
CA LEU A 212 18.61 -2.68 8.76
C LEU A 212 18.32 -3.83 9.73
N CYS A 213 17.94 -5.01 9.22
CA CYS A 213 17.44 -6.11 10.04
C CYS A 213 18.52 -7.17 10.38
N GLU A 214 19.59 -7.26 9.59
CA GLU A 214 20.65 -8.26 9.77
C GLU A 214 22.00 -7.60 10.10
N THR A 215 22.47 -6.69 9.24
CA THR A 215 23.83 -6.13 9.32
C THR A 215 23.97 -5.12 10.45
N ARG A 216 23.11 -4.10 10.49
CA ARG A 216 23.24 -2.94 11.40
C ARG A 216 22.21 -2.88 12.52
N VAL A 217 21.44 -3.94 12.71
CA VAL A 217 20.38 -4.01 13.75
C VAL A 217 20.89 -3.71 15.17
N MET A 218 22.15 -4.08 15.49
CA MET A 218 22.77 -3.79 16.79
C MET A 218 23.13 -2.32 16.98
N GLU A 219 23.24 -1.56 15.89
CA GLU A 219 23.48 -0.12 15.91
C GLU A 219 22.20 0.68 16.11
N LEU A 220 21.04 0.05 15.90
CA LEU A 220 19.73 0.68 16.08
C LEU A 220 19.37 0.79 17.56
N THR A 221 18.84 1.96 17.92
CA THR A 221 18.15 2.20 19.19
C THR A 221 16.82 1.46 19.22
N VAL A 222 16.26 1.29 20.43
CA VAL A 222 14.95 0.68 20.66
C VAL A 222 13.86 1.31 19.77
N ASN A 223 13.83 2.65 19.69
CA ASN A 223 12.88 3.39 18.86
C ASN A 223 13.06 3.10 17.37
N SER A 224 14.30 3.11 16.86
CA SER A 224 14.57 2.79 15.46
C SER A 224 14.22 1.34 15.11
N ARG A 225 14.44 0.39 16.03
CA ARG A 225 14.03 -1.01 15.85
C ARG A 225 12.51 -1.14 15.79
N ALA A 226 11.79 -0.43 16.65
CA ALA A 226 10.33 -0.37 16.60
C ALA A 226 9.84 0.20 15.27
N ILE A 227 10.44 1.29 14.77
CA ILE A 227 10.12 1.88 13.46
C ILE A 227 10.37 0.90 12.31
N VAL A 228 11.50 0.17 12.33
CA VAL A 228 11.80 -0.83 11.30
C VAL A 228 10.78 -1.98 11.35
N LEU A 229 10.45 -2.47 12.55
CA LEU A 229 9.48 -3.55 12.72
C LEU A 229 8.07 -3.14 12.28
N ASP A 230 7.63 -1.93 12.66
CA ASP A 230 6.35 -1.34 12.25
C ASP A 230 6.28 -1.17 10.73
N ALA A 231 7.33 -0.61 10.11
CA ALA A 231 7.40 -0.47 8.66
C ALA A 231 7.36 -1.81 7.93
N LEU A 232 7.99 -2.85 8.48
CA LEU A 232 7.91 -4.19 7.93
C LEU A 232 6.49 -4.77 8.05
N MET A 233 5.82 -4.58 9.19
CA MET A 233 4.45 -5.04 9.41
C MET A 233 3.46 -4.38 8.46
N LEU A 234 3.56 -3.05 8.27
CA LEU A 234 2.75 -2.29 7.31
C LEU A 234 2.97 -2.77 5.87
N MET A 235 4.18 -3.25 5.55
CA MET A 235 4.51 -3.83 4.25
C MET A 235 4.10 -5.31 4.10
N LYS A 236 3.32 -5.85 5.04
CA LYS A 236 2.89 -7.26 5.10
C LYS A 236 4.10 -8.22 5.06
N LEU A 237 4.87 -8.27 6.15
CA LEU A 237 6.01 -9.17 6.43
C LEU A 237 5.93 -10.57 5.78
N THR A 238 4.74 -11.19 5.76
CA THR A 238 4.50 -12.54 5.21
C THR A 238 4.70 -12.66 3.69
N ALA A 239 4.72 -11.54 2.97
CA ALA A 239 4.89 -11.52 1.52
C ALA A 239 6.32 -11.83 1.07
N HIS A 240 7.31 -11.57 1.94
CA HIS A 240 8.72 -11.73 1.62
C HIS A 240 9.29 -12.97 2.29
N ALA A 241 10.03 -13.81 1.55
CA ALA A 241 10.57 -15.08 2.05
C ALA A 241 11.45 -14.95 3.30
N LYS A 242 12.10 -13.78 3.48
CA LYS A 242 12.92 -13.45 4.67
C LYS A 242 12.20 -12.60 5.73
N GLY A 243 10.92 -12.26 5.55
CA GLY A 243 10.21 -11.33 6.42
C GLY A 243 10.19 -11.80 7.89
N GLU A 244 9.79 -13.05 8.12
CA GLU A 244 9.78 -13.64 9.47
C GLU A 244 11.18 -13.66 10.09
N LEU A 245 12.21 -14.00 9.30
CA LEU A 245 13.60 -13.98 9.74
C LEU A 245 14.03 -12.58 10.17
N TRP A 246 13.67 -11.54 9.42
CA TRP A 246 13.98 -10.15 9.75
C TRP A 246 13.31 -9.69 11.04
N ALA A 247 12.01 -10.00 11.20
CA ALA A 247 11.29 -9.70 12.44
C ALA A 247 11.92 -10.44 13.64
N LYS A 248 12.22 -11.73 13.48
CA LYS A 248 12.90 -12.54 14.50
C LYS A 248 14.26 -11.97 14.87
N ASN A 249 15.05 -11.51 13.90
CA ASN A 249 16.36 -10.91 14.17
C ASN A 249 16.25 -9.62 14.98
N ILE A 250 15.25 -8.77 14.71
CA ILE A 250 15.00 -7.56 15.48
C ILE A 250 14.59 -7.90 16.92
N LEU A 251 13.66 -8.85 17.09
CA LEU A 251 13.15 -9.25 18.40
C LEU A 251 14.23 -9.94 19.24
N LEU A 252 14.96 -10.92 18.68
CA LEU A 252 16.00 -11.67 19.40
C LEU A 252 17.22 -10.82 19.76
N ARG A 253 17.47 -9.72 19.04
CA ARG A 253 18.55 -8.78 19.34
C ARG A 253 18.11 -7.61 20.24
N THR A 254 16.85 -7.63 20.69
CA THR A 254 16.30 -6.69 21.66
C THR A 254 16.13 -7.42 22.98
N THR A 255 16.80 -6.93 24.04
CA THR A 255 16.96 -7.66 25.30
C THR A 255 16.30 -6.95 26.48
N GLY A 256 15.68 -7.71 27.39
CA GLY A 256 15.17 -7.19 28.66
C GLY A 256 14.04 -6.15 28.49
N ASP A 257 14.14 -5.05 29.24
CA ASP A 257 13.12 -3.98 29.26
C ASP A 257 12.92 -3.31 27.90
N ASP A 258 13.94 -3.31 27.02
CA ASP A 258 13.84 -2.76 25.67
C ASP A 258 12.76 -3.46 24.83
N LEU A 259 12.52 -4.76 25.05
CA LEU A 259 11.48 -5.49 24.33
C LEU A 259 10.09 -5.02 24.76
N SER A 260 9.92 -4.74 26.05
CA SER A 260 8.67 -4.16 26.58
C SER A 260 8.42 -2.75 26.06
N ILE A 261 9.48 -1.97 25.83
CA ILE A 261 9.42 -0.64 25.24
C ILE A 261 9.04 -0.72 23.76
N VAL A 262 9.66 -1.61 22.97
CA VAL A 262 9.27 -1.84 21.56
C VAL A 262 7.79 -2.21 21.49
N HIS A 263 7.34 -3.15 22.31
CA HIS A 263 5.94 -3.57 22.34
C HIS A 263 5.00 -2.43 22.73
N SER A 264 5.36 -1.64 23.74
CA SER A 264 4.55 -0.49 24.18
C SER A 264 4.44 0.58 23.09
N ILE A 265 5.56 0.89 22.42
CA ILE A 265 5.61 1.84 21.30
C ILE A 265 4.69 1.37 20.17
N MET A 266 4.76 0.09 19.81
CA MET A 266 3.93 -0.49 18.76
C MET A 266 2.44 -0.49 19.13
N ILE A 267 2.06 -0.69 20.39
CA ILE A 267 0.65 -0.60 20.77
C ILE A 267 0.14 0.85 20.65
N THR A 268 0.96 1.83 21.01
CA THR A 268 0.54 3.24 20.99
C THR A 268 0.44 3.87 19.60
N SER A 269 0.99 3.22 18.57
CA SER A 269 0.98 3.71 17.19
C SER A 269 -0.15 3.13 16.31
N TRP A 270 -0.92 2.16 16.83
CA TRP A 270 -2.05 1.50 16.16
C TRP A 270 -3.38 1.91 16.79
#